data_AF-A0A9P7MLS2-F1
#
_entry.id   AF-A0A9P7MLS2-F1
#
_cell.length_a   1.000
_cell.length_b   1.000
_cell.length_c   1.000
_cell.angle_alpha   90.00
_cell.angle_beta   90.00
_cell.angle_gamma   90.00
#
_symmetry.space_group_name_H-M   'P 1'
#
loop_
_entity.id
_entity.type
_entity.pdbx_description
1 polymer ?
#
loop_
_entity_poly.entity_id
_entity_poly.type
_entity_poly.pdbx_seq_one_letter_code
_entity_poly.pdbx_strand_id
1 'polypeptide(L)'
;MGSPNPELPVIPPRRLWRVKEKRVWPSMTKDTDDYVLCHTDLDRQNILVDPNTFKIVSIVDWETAGFFPQEWELPLWTVDGPQEKCRMSREAHRREATCFDVSH
;
A
#
# COMPACT_ATOMS: atom_id res chain seq x y z
N MET A 1 -0.46 -3.43 9.65
CA MET A 1 -1.37 -3.45 8.49
C MET A 1 -1.10 -4.74 7.73
N GLY A 2 -2.01 -5.22 6.87
CA GLY A 2 -1.78 -6.46 6.10
C GLY A 2 -1.57 -7.72 6.96
N SER A 3 -1.51 -8.89 6.33
CA SER A 3 -1.21 -10.18 6.94
C SER A 3 -0.92 -11.20 5.83
N PRO A 4 0.10 -12.07 5.97
CA PRO A 4 0.27 -13.21 5.05
C PRO A 4 -0.75 -14.33 5.31
N ASN A 5 -1.45 -14.30 6.45
CA ASN A 5 -2.52 -15.25 6.75
C ASN A 5 -3.88 -14.72 6.22
N PRO A 6 -4.51 -15.41 5.24
CA PRO A 6 -5.78 -15.02 4.62
C PRO A 6 -7.01 -15.26 5.51
N GLU A 7 -6.86 -15.85 6.69
CA GLU A 7 -7.94 -16.04 7.67
C GLU A 7 -8.08 -14.85 8.63
N LEU A 8 -7.05 -14.00 8.72
CA LEU A 8 -7.04 -12.86 9.64
C LEU A 8 -7.58 -11.59 8.98
N PRO A 9 -8.32 -10.75 9.71
CA PRO A 9 -8.71 -9.44 9.20
C PRO A 9 -7.46 -8.57 9.00
N VAL A 10 -7.41 -7.83 7.90
CA VAL A 10 -6.27 -6.97 7.58
C VAL A 10 -6.69 -5.51 7.52
N ILE A 11 -5.91 -4.60 8.11
CA ILE A 11 -6.11 -3.17 7.84
C ILE A 11 -5.49 -2.89 6.46
N PRO A 12 -6.28 -2.46 5.45
CA PRO A 12 -5.77 -2.26 4.10
C PRO A 12 -5.02 -0.92 3.99
N PRO A 13 -4.20 -0.72 2.93
CA PRO A 13 -3.56 0.56 2.66
C PRO A 13 -4.56 1.72 2.62
N ARG A 14 -4.13 2.93 3.01
CA ARG A 14 -5.04 4.10 3.17
C ARG A 14 -5.90 4.40 1.94
N ARG A 15 -5.38 4.13 0.73
CA ARG A 15 -6.10 4.32 -0.53
C ARG A 15 -7.40 3.51 -0.64
N LEU A 16 -7.59 2.50 0.22
CA LEU A 16 -8.79 1.67 0.29
C LEU A 16 -9.71 2.01 1.48
N TRP A 17 -9.32 2.92 2.38
CA TRP A 17 -10.13 3.25 3.56
C TRP A 17 -11.50 3.86 3.22
N ARG A 18 -11.63 4.53 2.07
CA ARG A 18 -12.91 5.11 1.63
C ARG A 18 -13.94 4.07 1.16
N VAL A 19 -13.55 2.80 1.02
CA VAL A 19 -14.45 1.73 0.54
C VAL A 19 -15.45 1.29 1.61
N LYS A 20 -15.17 1.52 2.90
CA LYS A 20 -16.06 1.06 3.98
C LYS A 20 -16.39 2.16 4.97
N GLU A 21 -17.68 2.53 5.05
CA GLU A 21 -18.22 3.32 6.18
C GLU A 21 -18.07 2.58 7.52
N LYS A 22 -17.97 1.25 7.47
CA LYS A 22 -17.76 0.39 8.63
C LYS A 22 -16.27 0.03 8.76
N ARG A 23 -15.68 0.25 9.94
CA ARG A 23 -14.30 -0.18 10.30
C ARG A 23 -14.18 -1.71 10.47
N VAL A 24 -14.82 -2.49 9.60
CA VAL A 24 -14.74 -3.95 9.56
C VAL A 24 -13.99 -4.34 8.30
N TRP A 25 -12.73 -4.70 8.49
CA TRP A 25 -11.86 -5.08 7.40
C TRP A 25 -11.96 -6.59 7.18
N PRO A 26 -12.32 -7.05 5.97
CA PRO A 26 -12.37 -8.47 5.70
C PRO A 26 -10.94 -9.00 5.60
N SER A 27 -10.78 -10.31 5.69
CA SER A 27 -9.53 -10.90 5.28
C SER A 27 -9.32 -10.73 3.78
N MET A 28 -8.06 -10.75 3.34
CA MET A 28 -7.73 -10.65 1.93
C MET A 28 -7.73 -12.05 1.34
N THR A 29 -8.58 -12.29 0.34
CA THR A 29 -8.78 -13.63 -0.25
C THR A 29 -7.78 -13.94 -1.36
N LYS A 30 -6.80 -13.06 -1.58
CA LYS A 30 -5.83 -13.25 -2.66
C LYS A 30 -4.84 -14.33 -2.26
N ASP A 31 -5.03 -15.50 -2.86
CA ASP A 31 -4.14 -16.65 -2.76
C ASP A 31 -2.88 -16.39 -3.60
N THR A 32 -1.85 -15.86 -2.95
CA THR A 32 -0.52 -15.66 -3.52
C THR A 32 0.51 -16.00 -2.45
N ASP A 33 1.56 -16.73 -2.83
CA ASP A 33 2.65 -17.07 -1.93
C ASP A 33 3.60 -15.88 -1.67
N ASP A 34 3.44 -14.77 -2.40
CA ASP A 34 4.39 -13.66 -2.46
C ASP A 34 3.96 -12.44 -1.62
N TYR A 35 3.50 -12.68 -0.40
CA TYR A 35 3.28 -11.59 0.54
C TYR A 35 4.62 -11.08 1.05
N VAL A 36 4.91 -9.81 0.76
CA VAL A 36 6.12 -9.12 1.19
C VAL A 36 5.76 -7.96 2.10
N LEU A 37 6.74 -7.51 2.88
CA LEU A 37 6.57 -6.28 3.66
C LEU A 37 6.57 -5.08 2.70
N CYS A 38 5.40 -4.46 2.55
CA CYS A 38 5.20 -3.22 1.81
C CYS A 38 5.14 -2.03 2.78
N HIS A 39 5.75 -0.92 2.39
CA HIS A 39 5.62 0.40 3.02
C HIS A 39 4.22 1.00 2.78
N THR A 40 3.66 0.80 1.59
CA THR A 40 2.33 1.27 1.12
C THR A 40 2.16 2.79 0.95
N ASP A 41 3.09 3.59 1.45
CA ASP A 41 3.19 5.05 1.21
C ASP A 41 4.64 5.50 0.92
N LEU A 42 5.37 4.79 0.05
CA LEU A 42 6.78 5.08 -0.27
C LEU A 42 6.92 6.26 -1.26
N ASP A 43 6.47 7.45 -0.85
CA ASP A 43 6.66 8.70 -1.60
C ASP A 43 8.02 9.35 -1.25
N ARG A 44 8.51 10.27 -2.09
CA ARG A 44 9.79 10.97 -1.92
C ARG A 44 9.96 11.64 -0.55
N GLN A 45 8.88 12.11 0.07
CA GLN A 45 8.90 12.70 1.41
C GLN A 45 9.36 11.70 2.51
N ASN A 46 9.21 10.40 2.25
CA ASN A 46 9.55 9.31 3.17
C ASN A 46 10.92 8.70 2.86
N ILE A 47 11.68 9.27 1.91
CA ILE A 47 13.02 8.84 1.53
C ILE A 47 14.01 9.94 1.89
N LEU A 48 14.85 9.67 2.89
CA LEU A 48 15.90 10.59 3.29
C LEU A 48 17.13 10.38 2.41
N VAL A 49 17.70 11.47 1.92
CA VAL A 49 18.86 11.47 1.02
C VAL A 49 19.95 12.38 1.61
N ASP A 50 21.20 11.93 1.57
CA ASP A 50 22.35 12.77 1.91
C ASP A 50 22.49 13.88 0.84
N PRO A 51 22.42 15.17 1.21
CA PRO A 51 22.48 16.27 0.25
C PRO A 51 23.85 16.40 -0.44
N ASN A 52 24.92 15.83 0.12
CA ASN A 52 26.27 15.92 -0.43
C ASN A 52 26.58 14.74 -1.36
N THR A 53 26.05 13.54 -1.07
CA THR A 53 26.37 12.33 -1.85
C THR A 53 25.21 11.84 -2.72
N PHE A 54 24.02 12.39 -2.55
CA PHE A 54 22.77 11.94 -3.18
C PHE A 54 22.45 10.45 -2.95
N LYS A 55 22.96 9.87 -1.86
CA LYS A 55 22.67 8.48 -1.49
C LYS A 55 21.46 8.45 -0.57
N ILE A 56 20.60 7.44 -0.74
CA ILE A 56 19.52 7.15 0.20
C ILE A 56 20.16 6.75 1.54
N VAL A 57 19.74 7.41 2.62
CA VAL A 57 20.23 7.13 3.99
C VAL A 57 19.19 6.43 4.85
N SER A 58 17.89 6.65 4.58
CA SER A 58 16.82 6.02 5.34
C SER A 58 15.49 6.04 4.57
N ILE A 59 14.65 5.05 4.87
CA ILE A 59 13.21 5.06 4.57
C ILE A 59 12.48 5.20 5.91
N VAL A 60 11.56 6.16 6.02
CA VAL A 60 10.84 6.51 7.26
C VAL A 60 9.34 6.42 7.07
N ASP A 61 8.56 6.59 8.15
CA ASP A 61 7.10 6.61 8.12
C ASP A 61 6.42 5.26 7.77
N TRP A 62 6.86 4.21 8.47
CA TRP A 62 6.38 2.84 8.30
C TRP A 62 5.00 2.56 8.95
N GLU A 63 4.27 3.57 9.42
CA GLU A 63 3.04 3.35 10.22
C GLU A 63 1.90 2.67 9.43
N THR A 64 1.97 2.74 8.09
CA THR A 64 1.05 2.06 7.18
C THR A 64 1.56 0.73 6.63
N ALA A 65 2.78 0.34 6.99
CA ALA A 65 3.41 -0.84 6.45
C ALA A 65 2.71 -2.13 6.87
N GLY A 66 2.79 -3.13 6.00
CA GLY A 66 2.14 -4.42 6.20
C GLY A 66 2.53 -5.46 5.18
N PHE A 67 2.11 -6.71 5.43
CA PHE A 67 2.30 -7.80 4.47
C PHE A 67 1.19 -7.80 3.43
N PHE A 68 1.57 -7.60 2.18
CA PHE A 68 0.68 -7.54 1.03
C PHE A 68 1.36 -8.17 -0.20
N PRO A 69 0.59 -8.50 -1.26
CA PRO A 69 1.16 -8.85 -2.55
C PRO A 69 2.13 -7.76 -3.03
N GLN A 70 3.28 -8.14 -3.58
CA GLN A 70 4.35 -7.19 -3.94
C GLN A 70 3.87 -6.04 -4.83
N GLU A 71 2.93 -6.27 -5.74
CA GLU A 71 2.42 -5.25 -6.65
C GLU A 71 1.55 -4.16 -5.98
N TRP A 72 1.29 -4.29 -4.68
CA TRP A 72 0.61 -3.28 -3.87
C TRP A 72 1.56 -2.19 -3.37
N GLU A 73 2.87 -2.39 -3.48
CA GLU A 73 3.85 -1.32 -3.30
C GLU A 73 3.89 -0.47 -4.58
N LEU A 74 3.25 0.70 -4.53
CA LEU A 74 3.25 1.61 -5.66
C LEU A 74 4.58 2.36 -5.74
N PRO A 75 5.13 2.59 -6.95
CA PRO A 75 6.37 3.35 -7.13
C PRO A 75 6.16 4.86 -6.94
N LEU A 76 5.67 5.29 -5.78
CA LEU A 76 5.33 6.69 -5.51
C LEU A 76 6.58 7.60 -5.51
N TRP A 77 7.77 7.04 -5.36
CA TRP A 77 9.01 7.80 -5.50
C TRP A 77 9.29 8.26 -6.95
N THR A 78 8.65 7.66 -7.95
CA THR A 78 8.87 7.99 -9.37
C THR A 78 7.86 8.97 -9.96
N VAL A 79 6.77 9.31 -9.25
CA VAL A 79 5.67 10.11 -9.84
C VAL A 79 5.99 11.60 -9.89
N ASP A 80 5.65 12.26 -10.99
CA ASP A 80 5.88 13.69 -11.17
C ASP A 80 4.65 14.52 -10.76
N GLY A 81 4.53 14.71 -9.45
CA GLY A 81 3.58 15.64 -8.85
C GLY A 81 2.23 15.03 -8.43
N PRO A 82 1.36 15.84 -7.83
CA PRO A 82 0.14 15.36 -7.16
C PRO A 82 -0.88 14.71 -8.09
N GLN A 83 -0.99 15.19 -9.34
CA GLN A 83 -1.98 14.68 -10.31
C GLN A 83 -1.64 13.24 -10.71
N GLU A 84 -0.38 12.96 -10.98
CA GLU A 84 0.08 11.61 -11.31
C GLU A 84 -0.01 10.67 -10.12
N LYS A 85 0.39 11.11 -8.92
CA LYS A 85 0.18 10.37 -7.67
C LYS A 85 -1.29 9.97 -7.50
N CYS A 86 -2.19 10.93 -7.73
CA CYS A 86 -3.63 10.73 -7.61
C CYS A 86 -4.16 9.71 -8.64
N ARG A 87 -3.71 9.81 -9.90
CA ARG A 87 -4.05 8.85 -10.97
C ARG A 87 -3.60 7.44 -10.62
N MET A 88 -2.33 7.25 -10.26
CA MET A 88 -1.77 5.95 -9.89
C MET A 88 -2.50 5.34 -8.69
N SER A 89 -2.78 6.15 -7.67
CA SER A 89 -3.51 5.70 -6.47
C SER A 89 -4.94 5.27 -6.79
N ARG A 90 -5.63 5.98 -7.71
CA ARG A 90 -6.98 5.63 -8.16
C ARG A 90 -7.01 4.37 -9.04
N GLU A 91 -5.99 4.15 -9.85
CA GLU A 91 -5.84 2.94 -10.65
C GLU A 91 -5.54 1.71 -9.79
N ALA A 92 -4.64 1.86 -8.81
CA ALA A 92 -4.38 0.83 -7.80
C ALA A 92 -5.65 0.51 -7.00
N HIS A 93 -6.35 1.53 -6.50
CA HIS A 93 -7.64 1.35 -5.82
C HIS A 93 -8.63 0.53 -6.64
N ARG A 94 -8.82 0.83 -7.94
CA ARG A 94 -9.73 0.08 -8.81
C ARG A 94 -9.34 -1.40 -8.97
N ARG A 95 -8.03 -1.69 -9.02
CA ARG A 95 -7.52 -3.07 -9.15
C ARG A 95 -7.64 -3.86 -7.84
N GLU A 96 -7.44 -3.20 -6.71
CA GLU A 96 -7.32 -3.83 -5.39
C GLU A 96 -8.64 -3.90 -4.63
N ALA A 97 -9.61 -3.03 -4.93
CA ALA A 97 -10.89 -2.99 -4.23
C ALA A 97 -11.64 -4.34 -4.31
N THR A 98 -11.49 -5.07 -5.43
CA THR A 98 -12.09 -6.40 -5.62
C THR A 98 -11.49 -7.47 -4.70
N CYS A 99 -10.28 -7.28 -4.17
CA CYS A 99 -9.63 -8.22 -3.25
C CYS A 99 -10.30 -8.26 -1.85
N PHE A 100 -11.19 -7.31 -1.57
CA PHE A 100 -11.94 -7.22 -0.32
C PHE A 100 -13.45 -7.37 -0.51
N ASP A 101 -13.90 -7.58 -1.74
CA ASP A 101 -15.30 -7.74 -2.08
C ASP A 101 -15.67 -9.22 -1.97
N VAL A 102 -15.89 -9.66 -0.73
CA VAL A 102 -16.43 -10.99 -0.46
C VAL A 102 -17.92 -10.89 -0.77
N SER A 103 -18.31 -11.30 -1.98
CA SER A 103 -19.71 -11.54 -2.31
C SER A 103 -20.23 -12.63 -1.38
N HIS A 104 -20.98 -12.25 -0.35
CA HIS A 104 -21.85 -13.13 0.42
C HIS A 104 -23.28 -12.97 -0.08
#